data_AF-A0A239YEZ4-F1
#
_entry.id   AF-A0A239YEZ4-F1
#
_cell.length_a   1.000
_cell.length_b   1.000
_cell.length_c   1.000
_cell.angle_alpha   90.00
_cell.angle_beta   90.00
_cell.angle_gamma   90.00
#
_symmetry.space_group_name_H-M   'P 1'
#
loop_
_entity.id
_entity.type
_entity.pdbx_description
1 polymer ?
#
loop_
_entity_poly.entity_id
_entity_poly.type
_entity_poly.pdbx_seq_one_letter_code
_entity_poly.pdbx_strand_id
1 'polypeptide(L)'
;MAILVLVLTLPRAAAAELTLETGHVDAFAVHPDGDTIALSLQEDVTGTHVRHAPEDVELVVGDHAYTEETAGVEGVGASGYLLPQTQQTDLLWPGWDTQALAGASEIDIEFLEVDGPGEIYLFQAQGLGGVGPVLASGALEVAAGEKIHQDAPAHAHANWLFTEPGTYTMRVVAHADGATSNEATYTWRVGEQAEAAEVATLAETDAPELQVEEHANEVAPETMQKTETAACKPGLRPQVKDDRQVPATWNDPADMIFGLGEAAQTDLPEAVGPIPAGKAWMIGATQQAGVPWLGANTQHESLLEHTTGDVTWEVTSFDGPGSMFVFTQGGLGAIVGEEWFRAENGSAQGSHTIPANSHVHPNWVFSAPGTYHVGIRHTATAKDGGELSGVATLTFEVGGVGNADDGHFDFGSVYDAEGDCGETHKAGSTGGAGSASGEGTAETASTTATRTGALAETGTTVMTLPIAVLGLGILVFGGGMLCLDTALRRRLLAAFGVEQ
;
A
#
# COMPACT_ATOMS: atom_id res chain seq x y z
N MET A 1 26.74 50.92 -35.45
CA MET A 1 25.75 49.81 -35.42
C MET A 1 26.42 48.64 -34.72
N ALA A 2 25.99 48.33 -33.50
CA ALA A 2 26.39 47.12 -32.80
C ALA A 2 25.25 46.12 -32.96
N ILE A 3 25.54 44.95 -33.53
CA ILE A 3 24.59 43.85 -33.67
C ILE A 3 24.64 43.09 -32.35
N LEU A 4 23.56 43.18 -31.58
CA LEU A 4 23.33 42.35 -30.39
C LEU A 4 22.81 40.99 -30.88
N VAL A 5 23.65 39.95 -30.77
CA VAL A 5 23.22 38.57 -31.01
C VAL A 5 22.60 38.06 -29.71
N LEU A 6 21.27 37.99 -29.68
CA LEU A 6 20.51 37.35 -28.62
C LEU A 6 20.63 35.84 -28.83
N VAL A 7 21.44 35.16 -28.01
CA VAL A 7 21.46 33.70 -27.95
C VAL A 7 20.31 33.28 -27.06
N LEU A 8 19.18 32.92 -27.68
CA LEU A 8 18.08 32.22 -27.01
C LEU A 8 18.53 30.78 -26.76
N THR A 9 18.91 30.47 -25.52
CA THR A 9 18.99 29.09 -25.06
C THR A 9 17.56 28.64 -24.77
N LEU A 10 16.93 27.97 -25.73
CA LEU A 10 15.71 27.22 -25.44
C LEU A 10 16.07 26.09 -24.46
N PRO A 11 15.32 25.90 -23.38
CA PRO A 11 15.47 24.69 -22.58
C PRO A 11 15.20 23.50 -23.49
N ARG A 12 16.09 22.51 -23.42
CA ARG A 12 15.91 21.24 -24.12
C ARG A 12 14.76 20.54 -23.42
N ALA A 13 13.60 20.47 -24.07
CA ALA A 13 12.56 19.53 -23.65
C ALA A 13 13.20 18.13 -23.69
N ALA A 14 13.52 17.59 -22.51
CA ALA A 14 13.68 16.15 -22.39
C ALA A 14 12.29 15.58 -22.72
N ALA A 15 12.20 14.74 -23.74
CA ALA A 15 10.98 13.99 -23.97
C ALA A 15 10.86 13.00 -22.81
N ALA A 16 9.72 12.98 -22.12
CA ALA A 16 9.46 11.93 -21.14
C ALA A 16 9.63 10.57 -21.82
N GLU A 17 10.37 9.66 -21.17
CA GLU A 17 10.63 8.33 -21.70
C GLU A 17 9.44 7.38 -21.45
N LEU A 18 8.59 7.71 -20.48
CA LEU A 18 7.41 6.95 -20.08
C LEU A 18 6.17 7.86 -19.95
N THR A 19 5.03 7.38 -20.42
CA THR A 19 3.73 8.04 -20.25
C THR A 19 2.80 7.11 -19.49
N LEU A 20 2.21 7.59 -18.40
CA LEU A 20 1.27 6.83 -17.55
C LEU A 20 -0.10 7.49 -17.56
N GLU A 21 -1.12 6.77 -18.04
CA GLU A 21 -2.50 7.26 -18.15
C GLU A 21 -3.46 6.55 -17.19
N THR A 22 -3.09 5.36 -16.73
CA THR A 22 -3.87 4.52 -15.82
C THR A 22 -2.98 3.78 -14.83
N GLY A 23 -3.57 3.32 -13.73
CA GLY A 23 -2.90 2.46 -12.75
C GLY A 23 -2.33 3.22 -11.55
N HIS A 24 -1.79 2.46 -10.59
CA HIS A 24 -1.27 2.99 -9.34
C HIS A 24 0.08 3.66 -9.52
N VAL A 25 0.22 4.87 -8.97
CA VAL A 25 1.44 5.66 -8.96
C VAL A 25 1.57 6.38 -7.63
N ASP A 26 2.69 6.19 -6.94
CA ASP A 26 3.11 7.10 -5.88
C ASP A 26 3.93 8.20 -6.54
N ALA A 27 3.25 9.29 -6.89
CA ALA A 27 3.88 10.43 -7.53
C ALA A 27 5.02 10.94 -6.66
N PHE A 28 4.81 11.01 -5.35
CA PHE A 28 5.87 11.36 -4.40
C PHE A 28 6.30 10.14 -3.59
N ALA A 29 7.33 9.44 -4.06
CA ALA A 29 7.94 8.32 -3.34
C ALA A 29 9.23 8.80 -2.65
N VAL A 30 9.18 8.90 -1.31
CA VAL A 30 10.30 9.35 -0.48
C VAL A 30 10.97 8.15 0.18
N HIS A 31 12.28 8.04 0.03
CA HIS A 31 13.03 6.88 0.51
C HIS A 31 14.44 7.24 0.96
N PRO A 32 15.11 6.36 1.73
CA PRO A 32 16.51 6.57 2.12
C PRO A 32 17.44 6.67 0.90
N ASP A 33 18.45 7.55 0.99
CA ASP A 33 19.60 7.63 0.07
C ASP A 33 20.87 7.96 0.86
N GLY A 34 21.61 6.92 1.26
CA GLY A 34 22.78 7.08 2.13
C GLY A 34 22.41 7.68 3.49
N ASP A 35 23.02 8.83 3.81
CA ASP A 35 22.73 9.60 5.03
C ASP A 35 21.62 10.66 4.81
N THR A 36 21.02 10.71 3.62
CA THR A 36 19.93 11.62 3.24
C THR A 36 18.69 10.83 2.83
N ILE A 37 17.72 11.52 2.24
CA ILE A 37 16.56 10.93 1.58
C ILE A 37 16.59 11.30 0.09
N ALA A 38 15.80 10.61 -0.72
CA ALA A 38 15.58 10.92 -2.12
C ALA A 38 14.08 10.93 -2.43
N LEU A 39 13.70 11.72 -3.42
CA LEU A 39 12.34 11.86 -3.93
C LEU A 39 12.34 11.34 -5.37
N SER A 40 11.44 10.41 -5.64
CA SER A 40 11.24 9.77 -6.94
C SER A 40 9.76 9.62 -7.25
N LEU A 41 9.45 9.15 -8.46
CA LEU A 41 8.14 8.60 -8.79
C LEU A 41 8.25 7.07 -8.70
N GLN A 42 7.29 6.44 -8.04
CA GLN A 42 7.18 4.97 -7.97
C GLN A 42 5.86 4.54 -8.61
N GLU A 43 5.89 3.50 -9.45
CA GLU A 43 4.72 3.05 -10.18
C GLU A 43 4.60 1.52 -10.18
N ASP A 44 3.35 1.05 -10.25
CA ASP A 44 2.99 -0.38 -10.28
C ASP A 44 2.36 -0.83 -11.62
N VAL A 45 2.50 0.00 -12.66
CA VAL A 45 1.95 -0.17 -14.01
C VAL A 45 2.84 -1.04 -14.88
N THR A 46 4.15 -0.81 -14.88
CA THR A 46 5.11 -1.56 -15.72
C THR A 46 5.78 -2.72 -14.99
N GLY A 47 5.66 -2.75 -13.66
CA GLY A 47 6.21 -3.77 -12.77
C GLY A 47 5.84 -3.45 -11.32
N THR A 48 6.49 -4.07 -10.35
CA THR A 48 6.22 -3.79 -8.93
C THR A 48 7.21 -2.76 -8.40
N HIS A 49 6.69 -1.65 -7.90
CA HIS A 49 7.41 -0.55 -7.26
C HIS A 49 8.58 -0.05 -8.11
N VAL A 50 8.36 0.07 -9.41
CA VAL A 50 9.37 0.53 -10.35
C VAL A 50 9.57 2.03 -10.11
N ARG A 51 10.82 2.45 -9.93
CA ARG A 51 11.16 3.84 -9.65
C ARG A 51 11.73 4.55 -10.87
N HIS A 52 11.30 5.78 -11.05
CA HIS A 52 11.73 6.68 -12.10
C HIS A 52 12.18 8.02 -11.50
N ALA A 53 13.11 8.70 -12.19
CA ALA A 53 13.20 10.13 -12.01
C ALA A 53 11.88 10.75 -12.50
N PRO A 54 11.23 11.64 -11.73
CA PRO A 54 9.97 12.25 -12.14
C PRO A 54 10.01 12.94 -13.50
N GLU A 55 11.18 13.47 -13.89
CA GLU A 55 11.39 14.13 -15.17
C GLU A 55 11.32 13.19 -16.38
N ASP A 56 11.48 11.87 -16.16
CA ASP A 56 11.42 10.85 -17.21
C ASP A 56 9.99 10.34 -17.44
N VAL A 57 9.02 10.80 -16.64
CA VAL A 57 7.63 10.32 -16.65
C VAL A 57 6.67 11.48 -16.91
N GLU A 58 5.71 11.26 -17.81
CA GLU A 58 4.58 12.14 -18.02
C GLU A 58 3.29 11.47 -17.51
N LEU A 59 2.63 12.16 -16.58
CA LEU A 59 1.37 11.71 -15.98
C LEU A 59 0.19 12.27 -16.76
N VAL A 60 -0.72 11.43 -17.21
CA VAL A 60 -1.82 11.83 -18.10
C VAL A 60 -3.16 11.72 -17.40
N VAL A 61 -3.94 12.79 -17.48
CA VAL A 61 -5.32 12.86 -17.00
C VAL A 61 -6.22 13.03 -18.21
N GLY A 62 -6.82 11.93 -18.67
CA GLY A 62 -7.64 11.92 -19.88
C GLY A 62 -8.98 12.65 -19.76
N ASP A 63 -9.64 12.91 -20.89
CA ASP A 63 -10.94 13.61 -20.94
C ASP A 63 -12.06 12.91 -20.20
N HIS A 64 -11.99 11.59 -20.07
CA HIS A 64 -12.96 10.81 -19.31
C HIS A 64 -12.88 11.05 -17.79
N ALA A 65 -11.83 11.70 -17.29
CA ALA A 65 -11.73 12.15 -15.91
C ALA A 65 -12.57 13.41 -15.61
N TYR A 66 -13.11 14.09 -16.63
CA TYR A 66 -13.85 15.33 -16.43
C TYR A 66 -15.17 15.11 -15.68
N THR A 67 -15.40 15.90 -14.63
CA THR A 67 -16.63 15.88 -13.82
C THR A 67 -17.09 17.30 -13.48
N GLU A 68 -18.41 17.45 -13.32
CA GLU A 68 -19.03 18.67 -12.81
C GLU A 68 -19.33 18.59 -11.29
N GLU A 69 -19.17 17.42 -10.67
CA GLU A 69 -19.55 17.18 -9.28
C GLU A 69 -18.74 18.03 -8.29
N THR A 70 -17.48 18.31 -8.60
CA THR A 70 -16.57 19.11 -7.75
C THR A 70 -16.99 20.57 -7.64
N ALA A 71 -17.83 21.08 -8.53
CA ALA A 71 -18.40 22.42 -8.41
C ALA A 71 -19.29 22.58 -7.14
N GLY A 72 -19.83 21.46 -6.64
CA GLY A 72 -20.61 21.43 -5.40
C GLY A 72 -19.78 21.24 -4.12
N VAL A 73 -18.47 21.04 -4.24
CA VAL A 73 -17.59 20.78 -3.09
C VAL A 73 -17.14 22.10 -2.47
N GLU A 74 -17.43 22.27 -1.18
CA GLU A 74 -17.00 23.43 -0.42
C GLU A 74 -15.47 23.54 -0.39
N GLY A 75 -14.93 24.72 -0.70
CA GLY A 75 -13.50 24.95 -0.82
C GLY A 75 -12.91 24.69 -2.21
N VAL A 76 -13.57 23.91 -3.06
CA VAL A 76 -13.18 23.69 -4.46
C VAL A 76 -13.99 24.59 -5.39
N GLY A 77 -15.32 24.43 -5.44
CA GLY A 77 -16.22 25.31 -6.18
C GLY A 77 -16.02 25.37 -7.71
N ALA A 78 -15.31 24.41 -8.30
CA ALA A 78 -15.00 24.32 -9.72
C ALA A 78 -15.19 22.89 -10.26
N SER A 79 -15.64 22.79 -11.51
CA SER A 79 -15.58 21.53 -12.29
C SER A 79 -14.16 21.30 -12.80
N GLY A 80 -13.84 20.08 -13.20
CA GLY A 80 -12.51 19.77 -13.75
C GLY A 80 -12.27 18.29 -13.94
N TYR A 81 -11.01 17.95 -14.17
CA TYR A 81 -10.53 16.58 -14.37
C TYR A 81 -10.14 15.97 -13.03
N LEU A 82 -10.97 15.05 -12.54
CA LEU A 82 -10.84 14.44 -11.22
C LEU A 82 -10.18 13.06 -11.30
N LEU A 83 -9.05 12.91 -10.62
CA LEU A 83 -8.52 11.60 -10.24
C LEU A 83 -8.98 11.30 -8.81
N PRO A 84 -9.87 10.32 -8.61
CA PRO A 84 -10.46 10.04 -7.31
C PRO A 84 -9.46 9.36 -6.37
N GLN A 85 -9.62 9.59 -5.06
CA GLN A 85 -8.82 8.89 -4.05
C GLN A 85 -9.04 7.38 -4.04
N THR A 86 -10.23 6.93 -4.49
CA THR A 86 -10.56 5.51 -4.64
C THR A 86 -10.16 5.08 -6.04
N GLN A 87 -9.35 4.02 -6.15
CA GLN A 87 -8.85 3.54 -7.43
C GLN A 87 -9.98 3.28 -8.43
N GLN A 88 -9.84 3.82 -9.64
CA GLN A 88 -10.64 3.46 -10.81
C GLN A 88 -9.70 2.87 -11.87
N THR A 89 -10.10 1.75 -12.48
CA THR A 89 -9.20 0.94 -13.34
C THR A 89 -8.82 1.64 -14.64
N ASP A 90 -9.63 2.59 -15.09
CA ASP A 90 -9.43 3.38 -16.31
C ASP A 90 -8.82 4.76 -16.04
N LEU A 91 -8.44 5.07 -14.80
CA LEU A 91 -7.79 6.33 -14.42
C LEU A 91 -6.42 6.09 -13.82
N LEU A 92 -5.57 7.10 -13.94
CA LEU A 92 -4.35 7.19 -13.16
C LEU A 92 -4.73 7.35 -11.68
N TRP A 93 -4.04 6.65 -10.79
CA TRP A 93 -4.31 6.67 -9.37
C TRP A 93 -3.10 7.16 -8.57
N PRO A 94 -2.91 8.49 -8.50
CA PRO A 94 -1.73 9.10 -7.89
C PRO A 94 -1.85 9.19 -6.37
N GLY A 95 -0.71 9.02 -5.70
CA GLY A 95 -0.55 9.16 -4.26
C GLY A 95 0.88 9.54 -3.88
N TRP A 96 1.24 9.22 -2.64
CA TRP A 96 2.60 9.33 -2.12
C TRP A 96 2.90 8.16 -1.19
N ASP A 97 4.17 7.74 -1.20
CA ASP A 97 4.69 6.66 -0.35
C ASP A 97 5.92 7.17 0.41
N THR A 98 5.82 7.15 1.74
CA THR A 98 6.92 7.48 2.66
C THR A 98 7.27 6.32 3.59
N GLN A 99 6.69 5.12 3.38
CA GLN A 99 6.84 3.94 4.23
C GLN A 99 8.29 3.46 4.34
N ALA A 100 9.10 3.70 3.30
CA ALA A 100 10.53 3.40 3.32
C ALA A 100 11.31 4.16 4.42
N LEU A 101 10.70 5.19 5.03
CA LEU A 101 11.24 5.99 6.13
C LEU A 101 10.75 5.52 7.51
N ALA A 102 10.48 4.21 7.71
CA ALA A 102 9.98 3.70 8.99
C ALA A 102 10.74 4.26 10.22
N GLY A 103 9.96 4.76 11.18
CA GLY A 103 10.46 5.41 12.39
C GLY A 103 10.66 6.92 12.26
N ALA A 104 10.50 7.51 11.08
CA ALA A 104 10.46 8.96 10.92
C ALA A 104 9.26 9.57 11.67
N SER A 105 9.43 10.77 12.20
CA SER A 105 8.40 11.43 13.03
C SER A 105 7.85 12.72 12.44
N GLU A 106 8.50 13.26 11.42
CA GLU A 106 8.09 14.47 10.72
C GLU A 106 8.50 14.33 9.25
N ILE A 107 7.52 14.32 8.35
CA ILE A 107 7.74 14.21 6.91
C ILE A 107 6.93 15.30 6.21
N ASP A 108 7.60 16.14 5.43
CA ASP A 108 6.99 17.18 4.60
C ASP A 108 7.32 16.91 3.12
N ILE A 109 6.32 16.91 2.25
CA ILE A 109 6.49 16.98 0.79
C ILE A 109 6.06 18.40 0.37
N GLU A 110 7.04 19.24 0.04
CA GLU A 110 6.86 20.67 -0.24
C GLU A 110 6.81 20.95 -1.75
N PHE A 111 5.77 21.67 -2.18
CA PHE A 111 5.62 22.17 -3.55
C PHE A 111 6.39 23.49 -3.68
N LEU A 112 7.59 23.46 -4.27
CA LEU A 112 8.41 24.65 -4.48
C LEU A 112 7.86 25.57 -5.58
N GLU A 113 7.37 24.98 -6.67
CA GLU A 113 6.73 25.67 -7.78
C GLU A 113 5.54 24.85 -8.30
N VAL A 114 4.49 25.55 -8.72
CA VAL A 114 3.32 24.99 -9.40
C VAL A 114 3.01 25.93 -10.55
N ASP A 115 3.00 25.40 -11.78
CA ASP A 115 2.71 26.15 -13.01
C ASP A 115 1.74 25.36 -13.88
N GLY A 116 0.75 26.04 -14.48
CA GLY A 116 -0.24 25.40 -15.32
C GLY A 116 -1.38 26.33 -15.72
N PRO A 117 -2.30 25.88 -16.58
CA PRO A 117 -3.38 26.69 -17.14
C PRO A 117 -4.54 26.98 -16.17
N GLY A 118 -4.66 26.22 -15.07
CA GLY A 118 -5.73 26.37 -14.09
C GLY A 118 -5.26 26.02 -12.68
N GLU A 119 -6.21 25.89 -11.76
CA GLU A 119 -5.92 25.51 -10.37
C GLU A 119 -5.83 23.99 -10.21
N ILE A 120 -5.10 23.57 -9.19
CA ILE A 120 -4.97 22.17 -8.78
C ILE A 120 -5.50 22.06 -7.36
N TYR A 121 -6.47 21.17 -7.13
CA TYR A 121 -6.94 20.86 -5.78
C TYR A 121 -6.50 19.46 -5.36
N LEU A 122 -6.04 19.34 -4.12
CA LEU A 122 -5.64 18.10 -3.47
C LEU A 122 -6.37 17.97 -2.14
N PHE A 123 -7.27 16.99 -2.04
CA PHE A 123 -8.14 16.83 -0.87
C PHE A 123 -8.52 15.38 -0.63
N GLN A 124 -8.81 15.03 0.62
CA GLN A 124 -9.27 13.69 0.99
C GLN A 124 -10.70 13.74 1.53
N ALA A 125 -11.41 12.62 1.41
CA ALA A 125 -12.63 12.40 2.16
C ALA A 125 -12.32 12.46 3.65
N GLN A 126 -13.14 13.19 4.40
CA GLN A 126 -13.04 13.33 5.84
C GLN A 126 -14.38 13.07 6.50
N GLY A 127 -14.34 12.33 7.60
CA GLY A 127 -15.52 11.95 8.35
C GLY A 127 -16.55 11.24 7.47
N LEU A 128 -17.81 11.65 7.59
CA LEU A 128 -18.95 10.90 7.07
C LEU A 128 -19.52 11.64 5.85
N GLY A 129 -18.73 11.67 4.78
CA GLY A 129 -19.07 12.28 3.49
C GLY A 129 -18.53 13.70 3.29
N GLY A 130 -17.74 14.22 4.23
CA GLY A 130 -17.05 15.50 4.07
C GLY A 130 -15.80 15.36 3.20
N VAL A 131 -15.26 16.50 2.78
CA VAL A 131 -13.89 16.60 2.25
C VAL A 131 -13.06 17.45 3.20
N GLY A 132 -11.75 17.25 3.20
CA GLY A 132 -10.84 18.09 3.96
C GLY A 132 -9.44 18.18 3.37
N PRO A 133 -8.63 19.10 3.91
CA PRO A 133 -7.32 19.43 3.37
C PRO A 133 -6.32 18.30 3.63
N VAL A 134 -5.45 18.09 2.65
CA VAL A 134 -4.21 17.31 2.79
C VAL A 134 -3.03 18.24 3.07
N LEU A 135 -3.16 19.51 2.70
CA LEU A 135 -2.09 20.49 2.81
C LEU A 135 -1.99 21.06 4.23
N ALA A 136 -0.77 21.24 4.71
CA ALA A 136 -0.45 21.71 6.07
C ALA A 136 -1.02 23.10 6.39
N SER A 137 -1.27 23.93 5.37
CA SER A 137 -1.93 25.23 5.54
C SER A 137 -3.42 25.13 5.86
N GLY A 138 -4.04 23.98 5.62
CA GLY A 138 -5.49 23.77 5.63
C GLY A 138 -6.19 24.19 4.32
N ALA A 139 -5.45 24.58 3.28
CA ALA A 139 -6.00 24.82 1.96
C ALA A 139 -6.29 23.50 1.23
N LEU A 140 -7.20 23.57 0.24
CA LEU A 140 -7.41 22.47 -0.73
C LEU A 140 -6.61 22.72 -2.02
N GLU A 141 -6.33 23.97 -2.36
CA GLU A 141 -5.61 24.37 -3.55
C GLU A 141 -4.10 24.18 -3.36
N VAL A 142 -3.45 23.47 -4.29
CA VAL A 142 -2.01 23.26 -4.33
C VAL A 142 -1.35 24.49 -4.95
N ALA A 143 -0.55 25.19 -4.16
CA ALA A 143 0.21 26.36 -4.58
C ALA A 143 1.67 26.27 -4.14
N ALA A 144 2.52 27.13 -4.69
CA ALA A 144 3.92 27.23 -4.27
C ALA A 144 4.04 27.56 -2.77
N GLY A 145 4.82 26.77 -2.04
CA GLY A 145 5.01 26.83 -0.59
C GLY A 145 4.05 25.94 0.21
N GLU A 146 3.06 25.31 -0.42
CA GLU A 146 2.22 24.32 0.23
C GLU A 146 2.97 23.02 0.50
N LYS A 147 2.48 22.25 1.48
CA LYS A 147 3.12 21.01 1.94
C LYS A 147 2.10 19.93 2.23
N ILE A 148 2.38 18.70 1.81
CA ILE A 148 1.75 17.52 2.41
C ILE A 148 2.55 17.17 3.65
N HIS A 149 1.91 17.15 4.82
CA HIS A 149 2.54 16.82 6.09
C HIS A 149 2.09 15.45 6.57
N GLN A 150 3.04 14.65 7.07
CA GLN A 150 2.76 13.38 7.73
C GLN A 150 3.48 13.29 9.07
N ASP A 151 2.72 13.01 10.14
CA ASP A 151 3.24 12.75 11.48
C ASP A 151 3.92 11.37 11.61
N ALA A 152 3.74 10.51 10.62
CA ALA A 152 4.33 9.18 10.52
C ALA A 152 4.40 8.72 9.06
N PRO A 153 5.31 7.78 8.71
CA PRO A 153 5.35 7.14 7.41
C PRO A 153 4.00 6.57 6.98
N ALA A 154 3.58 6.86 5.75
CA ALA A 154 2.37 6.30 5.18
C ALA A 154 2.43 6.20 3.66
N HIS A 155 1.59 5.31 3.14
CA HIS A 155 1.22 5.22 1.74
C HIS A 155 -0.16 5.82 1.59
N ALA A 156 -0.35 6.94 0.91
CA ALA A 156 -1.67 7.59 0.86
C ALA A 156 -2.07 8.09 -0.52
N HIS A 157 -3.38 8.06 -0.76
CA HIS A 157 -4.03 8.58 -1.96
C HIS A 157 -5.01 9.69 -1.60
N ALA A 158 -5.24 10.58 -2.55
CA ALA A 158 -6.13 11.73 -2.41
C ALA A 158 -6.87 11.99 -3.71
N ASN A 159 -7.89 12.84 -3.64
CA ASN A 159 -8.55 13.35 -4.83
C ASN A 159 -7.68 14.47 -5.41
N TRP A 160 -7.36 14.36 -6.70
CA TRP A 160 -6.69 15.40 -7.46
C TRP A 160 -7.66 15.99 -8.46
N LEU A 161 -7.83 17.30 -8.47
CA LEU A 161 -8.64 17.99 -9.46
C LEU A 161 -7.80 19.02 -10.20
N PHE A 162 -7.82 18.94 -11.53
CA PHE A 162 -7.24 19.97 -12.41
C PHE A 162 -8.39 20.73 -13.08
N THR A 163 -8.45 22.06 -12.92
CA THR A 163 -9.63 22.81 -13.39
C THR A 163 -9.64 23.12 -14.88
N GLU A 164 -8.49 23.08 -15.56
CA GLU A 164 -8.35 23.44 -16.98
C GLU A 164 -7.49 22.40 -17.71
N PRO A 165 -7.74 22.13 -19.01
CA PRO A 165 -6.87 21.28 -19.80
C PRO A 165 -5.54 21.97 -20.12
N GLY A 166 -4.47 21.19 -20.21
CA GLY A 166 -3.15 21.62 -20.64
C GLY A 166 -2.03 20.94 -19.85
N THR A 167 -0.83 21.52 -19.91
CA THR A 167 0.34 20.98 -19.22
C THR A 167 0.55 21.70 -17.90
N TYR A 168 0.68 20.93 -16.84
CA TYR A 168 1.04 21.41 -15.51
C TYR A 168 2.43 20.90 -15.15
N THR A 169 3.20 21.72 -14.43
CA THR A 169 4.46 21.31 -13.82
C THR A 169 4.48 21.62 -12.34
N MET A 170 5.06 20.71 -11.55
CA MET A 170 5.23 20.87 -10.12
C MET A 170 6.68 20.56 -9.77
N ARG A 171 7.41 21.51 -9.18
CA ARG A 171 8.74 21.26 -8.62
C ARG A 171 8.60 20.98 -7.13
N VAL A 172 9.04 19.82 -6.69
CA VAL A 172 8.76 19.28 -5.36
C VAL A 172 10.06 18.86 -4.66
N VAL A 173 10.10 19.01 -3.35
CA VAL A 173 11.17 18.52 -2.47
C VAL A 173 10.57 17.86 -1.23
N ALA A 174 11.21 16.85 -0.68
CA ALA A 174 10.81 16.21 0.57
C ALA A 174 11.81 16.52 1.70
N HIS A 175 11.27 16.62 2.91
CA HIS A 175 12.01 16.74 4.16
C HIS A 175 11.56 15.65 5.13
N ALA A 176 12.51 15.03 5.84
CA ALA A 176 12.19 14.05 6.88
C ALA A 176 13.20 14.14 8.02
N ASP A 177 12.74 14.40 9.25
CA ASP A 177 13.57 14.52 10.47
C ASP A 177 14.89 15.32 10.27
N GLY A 178 14.84 16.40 9.47
CA GLY A 178 15.98 17.27 9.16
C GLY A 178 16.84 16.85 7.96
N ALA A 179 16.58 15.71 7.33
CA ALA A 179 17.11 15.36 6.01
C ALA A 179 16.29 16.05 4.90
N THR A 180 16.90 16.22 3.71
CA THR A 180 16.25 16.85 2.54
C THR A 180 16.59 16.03 1.29
N SER A 181 15.61 15.86 0.40
CA SER A 181 15.77 15.12 -0.85
C SER A 181 16.41 15.96 -1.97
N ASN A 182 16.60 15.33 -3.13
CA ASN A 182 16.66 16.07 -4.40
C ASN A 182 15.35 16.86 -4.62
N GLU A 183 15.44 17.95 -5.37
CA GLU A 183 14.28 18.55 -6.02
C GLU A 183 13.95 17.72 -7.27
N ALA A 184 12.66 17.55 -7.56
CA ALA A 184 12.20 16.87 -8.76
C ALA A 184 11.03 17.61 -9.41
N THR A 185 10.97 17.60 -10.74
CA THR A 185 9.90 18.23 -11.51
C THR A 185 8.97 17.18 -12.10
N TYR A 186 7.69 17.26 -11.73
CA TYR A 186 6.62 16.41 -12.21
C TYR A 186 5.87 17.10 -13.35
N THR A 187 5.58 16.37 -14.43
CA THR A 187 4.83 16.88 -15.57
C THR A 187 3.51 16.15 -15.70
N TRP A 188 2.41 16.91 -15.72
CA TRP A 188 1.05 16.39 -15.93
C TRP A 188 0.49 16.93 -17.23
N ARG A 189 -0.09 16.06 -18.05
CA ARG A 189 -0.88 16.43 -19.22
C ARG A 189 -2.36 16.15 -18.94
N VAL A 190 -3.17 17.20 -18.93
CA VAL A 190 -4.59 17.16 -18.56
C VAL A 190 -5.45 17.47 -19.77
N GLY A 191 -6.42 16.60 -20.04
CA GLY A 191 -7.31 16.67 -21.19
C GLY A 191 -6.60 16.50 -22.53
N GLU A 192 -7.38 16.45 -23.61
CA GLU A 192 -6.82 16.36 -24.96
C GLU A 192 -6.38 17.75 -25.47
N GLN A 193 -5.08 17.92 -25.75
CA GLN A 193 -4.63 19.01 -26.61
C GLN A 193 -5.10 18.70 -28.04
N ALA A 194 -6.18 19.34 -28.47
CA ALA A 194 -6.51 19.42 -29.88
C ALA A 194 -5.47 20.28 -30.64
N GLU A 195 -4.26 19.77 -30.83
CA GLU A 195 -3.41 20.13 -31.97
C GLU A 195 -3.18 18.89 -32.83
N ALA A 196 -3.95 18.82 -33.90
CA ALA A 196 -3.82 17.83 -34.95
C ALA A 196 -2.42 17.88 -35.57
N ALA A 197 -1.54 16.97 -35.16
CA ALA A 197 -0.51 16.46 -36.04
C ALA A 197 -1.20 15.54 -37.06
N GLU A 198 -1.34 16.03 -38.30
CA GLU A 198 -1.77 15.25 -39.47
C GLU A 198 -1.01 13.92 -39.52
N VAL A 199 -1.65 12.82 -39.11
CA VAL A 199 -1.17 11.48 -39.43
C VAL A 199 -1.71 11.14 -40.81
N ALA A 200 -0.79 11.12 -41.77
CA ALA A 200 -1.02 10.63 -43.11
C ALA A 200 -1.63 9.22 -43.07
N THR A 201 -2.83 9.11 -43.60
CA THR A 201 -3.53 7.85 -43.85
C THR A 201 -2.71 6.97 -44.78
N LEU A 202 -2.38 5.76 -44.34
CA LEU A 202 -2.01 4.66 -45.23
C LEU A 202 -3.00 3.52 -45.05
N ALA A 203 -3.53 3.11 -46.21
CA ALA A 203 -4.69 2.29 -46.40
C ALA A 203 -4.50 0.82 -45.96
N GLU A 204 -5.58 0.26 -45.41
CA GLU A 204 -5.87 -1.16 -45.31
C GLU A 204 -5.83 -1.86 -46.67
N THR A 205 -5.25 -3.06 -46.70
CA THR A 205 -5.50 -4.06 -47.74
C THR A 205 -5.85 -5.41 -47.12
N ASP A 206 -7.15 -5.72 -47.17
CA ASP A 206 -7.86 -6.98 -47.41
C ASP A 206 -7.18 -8.37 -47.20
N ALA A 207 -7.83 -9.16 -46.32
CA ALA A 207 -8.25 -10.58 -46.42
C ALA A 207 -7.21 -11.75 -46.44
N PRO A 208 -7.59 -13.02 -46.07
CA PRO A 208 -8.94 -13.53 -45.80
C PRO A 208 -9.15 -14.39 -44.53
N GLU A 209 -10.44 -14.53 -44.24
CA GLU A 209 -11.19 -15.44 -43.39
C GLU A 209 -10.84 -16.95 -43.56
N LEU A 210 -10.66 -17.66 -42.44
CA LEU A 210 -10.61 -19.13 -42.41
C LEU A 210 -11.78 -19.68 -41.59
N GLN A 211 -12.57 -20.51 -42.27
CA GLN A 211 -13.75 -21.21 -41.79
C GLN A 211 -13.37 -22.29 -40.77
N VAL A 212 -14.13 -22.38 -39.68
CA VAL A 212 -14.07 -23.51 -38.74
C VAL A 212 -15.26 -24.43 -39.04
N GLU A 213 -14.98 -25.63 -39.54
CA GLU A 213 -15.96 -26.72 -39.58
C GLU A 213 -15.94 -27.52 -38.26
N GLU A 214 -17.13 -27.67 -37.71
CA GLU A 214 -17.51 -28.56 -36.62
C GLU A 214 -17.39 -30.03 -37.05
N HIS A 215 -16.78 -30.90 -36.23
CA HIS A 215 -17.06 -32.34 -36.23
C HIS A 215 -16.93 -32.92 -34.82
N ALA A 216 -18.05 -33.43 -34.30
CA ALA A 216 -18.12 -34.29 -33.13
C ALA A 216 -17.71 -35.73 -33.49
N ASN A 217 -16.93 -36.39 -32.64
CA ASN A 217 -17.34 -37.70 -32.12
C ASN A 217 -16.54 -38.12 -30.87
N GLU A 218 -17.29 -38.73 -29.96
CA GLU A 218 -16.92 -39.29 -28.66
C GLU A 218 -16.40 -40.73 -28.82
N VAL A 219 -15.36 -41.13 -28.07
CA VAL A 219 -15.19 -42.53 -27.59
C VAL A 219 -14.39 -42.53 -26.27
N ALA A 220 -14.99 -43.06 -25.20
CA ALA A 220 -14.34 -43.39 -23.92
C ALA A 220 -13.43 -44.64 -24.02
N PRO A 221 -12.53 -44.85 -23.05
CA PRO A 221 -12.72 -46.06 -22.24
C PRO A 221 -12.46 -45.88 -20.73
N GLU A 222 -12.98 -46.85 -19.99
CA GLU A 222 -13.12 -46.95 -18.55
C GLU A 222 -11.81 -47.24 -17.78
N THR A 223 -11.79 -46.65 -16.57
CA THR A 223 -11.25 -47.14 -15.28
C THR A 223 -9.79 -47.58 -15.15
N MET A 224 -9.06 -46.79 -14.37
CA MET A 224 -8.20 -47.28 -13.28
C MET A 224 -8.45 -46.39 -12.05
N GLN A 225 -9.13 -46.91 -11.03
CA GLN A 225 -9.17 -46.30 -9.70
C GLN A 225 -7.78 -46.42 -9.10
N LYS A 226 -7.00 -45.32 -9.18
CA LYS A 226 -5.86 -45.13 -8.31
C LYS A 226 -6.38 -44.40 -7.08
N THR A 227 -6.30 -45.06 -5.93
CA THR A 227 -6.48 -44.41 -4.63
C THR A 227 -5.33 -43.42 -4.48
N GLU A 228 -5.52 -42.19 -4.96
CA GLU A 228 -4.60 -41.10 -4.68
C GLU A 228 -4.83 -40.67 -3.23
N THR A 229 -3.82 -40.88 -2.40
CA THR A 229 -3.58 -39.99 -1.26
C THR A 229 -3.62 -38.58 -1.83
N ALA A 230 -4.54 -37.73 -1.34
CA ALA A 230 -4.68 -36.36 -1.79
C ALA A 230 -3.29 -35.70 -1.76
N ALA A 231 -2.70 -35.49 -2.94
CA ALA A 231 -1.52 -34.67 -3.05
C ALA A 231 -1.96 -33.24 -2.73
N CYS A 232 -1.26 -32.60 -1.81
CA CYS A 232 -1.49 -31.19 -1.51
C CYS A 232 -1.38 -30.42 -2.83
N LYS A 233 -2.37 -29.58 -3.10
CA LYS A 233 -2.41 -28.75 -4.32
C LYS A 233 -1.87 -27.38 -3.95
N PRO A 234 -1.02 -26.77 -4.78
CA PRO A 234 -0.61 -25.40 -4.58
C PRO A 234 -1.82 -24.49 -4.32
N GLY A 235 -1.64 -23.50 -3.45
CA GLY A 235 -2.70 -22.60 -3.03
C GLY A 235 -2.19 -21.20 -2.77
N LEU A 236 -3.05 -20.42 -2.12
CA LEU A 236 -2.66 -19.14 -1.54
C LEU A 236 -2.55 -19.31 -0.03
N ARG A 237 -1.57 -18.63 0.57
CA ARG A 237 -1.51 -18.45 2.02
C ARG A 237 -1.74 -16.97 2.32
N PRO A 238 -2.94 -16.58 2.77
CA PRO A 238 -3.18 -15.20 3.15
C PRO A 238 -2.28 -14.79 4.32
N GLN A 239 -1.68 -13.60 4.23
CA GLN A 239 -0.74 -13.05 5.20
C GLN A 239 -1.00 -11.55 5.40
N VAL A 240 -0.57 -11.01 6.54
CA VAL A 240 -0.61 -9.56 6.79
C VAL A 240 0.80 -8.98 6.60
N LYS A 241 0.96 -8.10 5.61
CA LYS A 241 2.12 -7.23 5.50
C LYS A 241 2.05 -6.18 6.62
N ASP A 242 3.08 -6.11 7.43
CA ASP A 242 3.27 -5.15 8.52
C ASP A 242 4.54 -4.34 8.23
N ASP A 243 4.36 -3.08 7.88
CA ASP A 243 5.42 -2.14 7.48
C ASP A 243 5.76 -1.12 8.57
N ARG A 244 5.33 -1.36 9.82
CA ARG A 244 5.81 -0.59 10.99
C ARG A 244 7.32 -0.69 11.17
N GLN A 245 7.95 -1.66 10.53
CA GLN A 245 9.39 -1.85 10.47
C GLN A 245 9.82 -1.95 9.00
N VAL A 246 11.04 -1.52 8.71
CA VAL A 246 11.65 -1.64 7.37
C VAL A 246 12.84 -2.61 7.43
N PRO A 247 12.89 -3.65 6.58
CA PRO A 247 11.86 -4.03 5.60
C PRO A 247 10.57 -4.55 6.28
N ALA A 248 9.44 -4.41 5.57
CA ALA A 248 8.16 -4.92 6.02
C ALA A 248 8.20 -6.43 6.27
N THR A 249 7.36 -6.90 7.18
CA THR A 249 7.26 -8.33 7.55
C THR A 249 5.91 -8.90 7.14
N TRP A 250 5.89 -10.15 6.69
CA TRP A 250 4.65 -10.86 6.32
C TRP A 250 4.27 -11.85 7.41
N ASN A 251 3.31 -11.46 8.25
CA ASN A 251 2.90 -12.18 9.44
C ASN A 251 1.71 -13.11 9.17
N ASP A 252 1.59 -14.15 9.97
CA ASP A 252 0.39 -14.99 10.00
C ASP A 252 -0.78 -14.17 10.58
N PRO A 253 -1.95 -14.09 9.92
CA PRO A 253 -3.11 -13.38 10.46
C PRO A 253 -3.54 -13.87 11.84
N ALA A 254 -3.26 -15.13 12.20
CA ALA A 254 -3.56 -15.68 13.52
C ALA A 254 -2.70 -15.08 14.65
N ASP A 255 -1.53 -14.50 14.33
CA ASP A 255 -0.66 -13.82 15.28
C ASP A 255 -0.98 -12.32 15.41
N MET A 256 -1.93 -11.81 14.61
CA MET A 256 -2.30 -10.41 14.54
C MET A 256 -3.67 -10.16 15.19
N ILE A 257 -3.72 -9.23 16.13
CA ILE A 257 -4.93 -8.76 16.79
C ILE A 257 -5.03 -7.25 16.54
N PHE A 258 -5.97 -6.85 15.70
CA PHE A 258 -6.22 -5.45 15.36
C PHE A 258 -7.07 -4.80 16.46
N GLY A 259 -6.46 -3.96 17.29
CA GLY A 259 -7.16 -3.25 18.35
C GLY A 259 -7.81 -1.98 17.84
N LEU A 260 -9.12 -1.83 18.05
CA LEU A 260 -9.86 -0.61 17.70
C LEU A 260 -10.23 0.12 18.99
N GLY A 261 -9.28 0.89 19.52
CA GLY A 261 -9.43 1.64 20.77
C GLY A 261 -10.33 2.87 20.66
N GLU A 262 -10.15 3.81 21.59
CA GLU A 262 -10.95 5.06 21.62
C GLU A 262 -10.78 5.91 20.36
N ALA A 263 -9.58 5.92 19.75
CA ALA A 263 -9.32 6.68 18.53
C ALA A 263 -10.15 6.16 17.34
N ALA A 264 -10.48 4.86 17.30
CA ALA A 264 -11.31 4.28 16.27
C ALA A 264 -12.82 4.56 16.45
N GLN A 265 -13.25 5.16 17.56
CA GLN A 265 -14.67 5.44 17.77
C GLN A 265 -15.16 6.56 16.84
N THR A 266 -16.32 6.32 16.23
CA THR A 266 -17.01 7.30 15.38
C THR A 266 -18.50 7.32 15.73
N ASP A 267 -19.17 8.45 15.45
CA ASP A 267 -20.62 8.59 15.60
C ASP A 267 -21.25 8.71 14.20
N LEU A 268 -21.93 7.65 13.77
CA LEU A 268 -22.55 7.56 12.45
C LEU A 268 -23.82 8.44 12.41
N PRO A 269 -23.92 9.46 11.53
CA PRO A 269 -25.10 10.33 11.45
C PRO A 269 -26.32 9.59 10.89
N GLU A 270 -26.08 8.53 10.13
CA GLU A 270 -27.09 7.66 9.52
C GLU A 270 -26.61 6.21 9.53
N ALA A 271 -27.49 5.30 9.12
CA ALA A 271 -27.13 3.89 9.02
C ALA A 271 -26.15 3.66 7.86
N VAL A 272 -25.13 2.83 8.10
CA VAL A 272 -24.13 2.41 7.13
C VAL A 272 -24.20 0.89 6.99
N GLY A 273 -24.77 0.41 5.89
CA GLY A 273 -25.01 -1.01 5.68
C GLY A 273 -25.89 -1.64 6.78
N PRO A 274 -25.44 -2.69 7.49
CA PRO A 274 -26.16 -3.28 8.63
C PRO A 274 -25.96 -2.51 9.96
N ILE A 275 -25.15 -1.45 9.96
CA ILE A 275 -24.78 -0.72 11.17
C ILE A 275 -25.73 0.47 11.34
N PRO A 276 -26.49 0.55 12.45
CA PRO A 276 -27.39 1.67 12.68
C PRO A 276 -26.61 2.97 12.96
N ALA A 277 -27.30 4.10 12.82
CA ALA A 277 -26.78 5.40 13.24
C ALA A 277 -26.41 5.39 14.74
N GLY A 278 -25.42 6.20 15.11
CA GLY A 278 -24.85 6.31 16.44
C GLY A 278 -23.43 5.76 16.53
N LYS A 279 -23.00 5.45 17.76
CA LYS A 279 -21.62 5.02 18.06
C LYS A 279 -21.26 3.73 17.31
N ALA A 280 -20.10 3.76 16.64
CA ALA A 280 -19.44 2.63 15.98
C ALA A 280 -17.92 2.72 16.16
N TRP A 281 -17.19 1.71 15.69
CA TRP A 281 -15.73 1.71 15.59
C TRP A 281 -15.32 1.50 14.15
N MET A 282 -14.34 2.26 13.68
CA MET A 282 -14.00 2.34 12.27
C MET A 282 -12.48 2.34 12.05
N ILE A 283 -12.05 1.52 11.11
CA ILE A 283 -10.79 1.72 10.37
C ILE A 283 -11.19 2.44 9.07
N GLY A 284 -10.70 3.66 8.89
CA GLY A 284 -11.02 4.47 7.72
C GLY A 284 -10.13 4.17 6.52
N ALA A 285 -10.59 4.54 5.33
CA ALA A 285 -9.80 4.54 4.11
C ALA A 285 -8.62 5.54 4.16
N THR A 286 -8.66 6.51 5.08
CA THR A 286 -7.58 7.45 5.38
C THR A 286 -6.93 7.06 6.70
N GLN A 287 -5.60 7.08 6.76
CA GLN A 287 -4.86 6.77 7.97
C GLN A 287 -5.23 7.72 9.12
N GLN A 288 -5.28 7.17 10.33
CA GLN A 288 -5.48 7.93 11.55
C GLN A 288 -4.56 7.40 12.65
N ALA A 289 -3.87 8.29 13.35
CA ALA A 289 -3.06 7.91 14.50
C ALA A 289 -3.91 7.20 15.58
N GLY A 290 -3.36 6.13 16.13
CA GLY A 290 -4.01 5.27 17.13
C GLY A 290 -5.09 4.34 16.56
N VAL A 291 -5.15 4.17 15.24
CA VAL A 291 -6.03 3.23 14.55
C VAL A 291 -5.19 2.38 13.60
N PRO A 292 -5.32 1.05 13.59
CA PRO A 292 -4.64 0.23 12.61
C PRO A 292 -5.20 0.51 11.23
N TRP A 293 -4.35 0.87 10.27
CA TRP A 293 -4.77 1.15 8.92
C TRP A 293 -4.65 -0.11 8.06
N LEU A 294 -5.76 -0.83 7.94
CA LEU A 294 -5.83 -2.16 7.34
C LEU A 294 -6.36 -2.12 5.90
N GLY A 295 -5.46 -2.36 4.96
CA GLY A 295 -5.72 -2.43 3.53
C GLY A 295 -5.75 -3.85 2.97
N ALA A 296 -5.89 -3.92 1.65
CA ALA A 296 -5.83 -5.11 0.83
C ALA A 296 -4.65 -5.01 -0.15
N ASN A 297 -3.85 -6.07 -0.29
CA ASN A 297 -2.64 -6.08 -1.10
C ASN A 297 -2.54 -7.31 -2.01
N THR A 298 -2.21 -7.06 -3.28
CA THR A 298 -1.97 -8.06 -4.33
C THR A 298 -0.58 -7.93 -4.97
N GLN A 299 0.34 -7.22 -4.31
CA GLN A 299 1.69 -6.87 -4.82
C GLN A 299 2.79 -7.83 -4.35
N HIS A 300 2.50 -8.86 -3.55
CA HIS A 300 3.55 -9.78 -3.10
C HIS A 300 4.23 -10.46 -4.30
N GLU A 301 5.56 -10.44 -4.36
CA GLU A 301 6.35 -10.91 -5.50
C GLU A 301 5.96 -12.34 -5.93
N SER A 302 5.84 -13.26 -4.97
CA SER A 302 5.47 -14.64 -5.28
C SER A 302 4.06 -14.75 -5.90
N LEU A 303 3.15 -13.86 -5.54
CA LEU A 303 1.80 -13.86 -6.09
C LEU A 303 1.89 -13.50 -7.58
N LEU A 304 2.55 -12.38 -7.89
CA LEU A 304 2.74 -11.88 -9.26
C LEU A 304 3.55 -12.84 -10.15
N GLU A 305 4.50 -13.55 -9.56
CA GLU A 305 5.27 -14.58 -10.24
C GLU A 305 4.42 -15.79 -10.66
N HIS A 306 3.35 -16.10 -9.93
CA HIS A 306 2.59 -17.35 -10.07
C HIS A 306 1.13 -17.18 -10.54
N THR A 307 0.55 -15.99 -10.48
CA THR A 307 -0.84 -15.73 -10.89
C THR A 307 -0.95 -14.82 -12.11
N THR A 308 -2.15 -14.77 -12.68
CA THR A 308 -2.55 -13.82 -13.73
C THR A 308 -3.79 -13.08 -13.28
N GLY A 309 -3.75 -11.76 -13.40
CA GLY A 309 -4.90 -10.91 -13.12
C GLY A 309 -5.22 -10.80 -11.63
N ASP A 310 -6.49 -10.56 -11.37
CA ASP A 310 -7.00 -10.06 -10.11
C ASP A 310 -7.05 -11.12 -9.00
N VAL A 311 -7.20 -10.64 -7.76
CA VAL A 311 -7.46 -11.47 -6.58
C VAL A 311 -8.85 -11.18 -6.06
N THR A 312 -9.69 -12.20 -5.95
CA THR A 312 -11.01 -12.06 -5.33
C THR A 312 -10.93 -12.40 -3.85
N TRP A 313 -11.45 -11.51 -3.02
CA TRP A 313 -11.73 -11.78 -1.62
C TRP A 313 -13.20 -12.13 -1.43
N GLU A 314 -13.48 -13.12 -0.60
CA GLU A 314 -14.83 -13.53 -0.21
C GLU A 314 -14.87 -13.71 1.30
N VAL A 315 -15.83 -13.08 1.98
CA VAL A 315 -16.03 -13.34 3.42
C VAL A 315 -16.71 -14.70 3.60
N THR A 316 -16.08 -15.58 4.37
CA THR A 316 -16.50 -16.99 4.52
C THR A 316 -17.05 -17.32 5.90
N SER A 317 -16.61 -16.59 6.94
CA SER A 317 -17.13 -16.76 8.30
C SER A 317 -17.07 -15.46 9.09
N PHE A 318 -17.99 -15.31 10.03
CA PHE A 318 -18.02 -14.19 10.94
C PHE A 318 -18.53 -14.62 12.32
N ASP A 319 -17.77 -14.30 13.35
CA ASP A 319 -18.13 -14.47 14.75
C ASP A 319 -17.82 -13.18 15.50
N GLY A 320 -18.79 -12.65 16.25
CA GLY A 320 -18.62 -11.39 16.97
C GLY A 320 -19.93 -10.88 17.57
N PRO A 321 -19.85 -9.91 18.51
CA PRO A 321 -20.99 -9.43 19.29
C PRO A 321 -21.93 -8.47 18.53
N GLY A 322 -21.52 -7.95 17.38
CA GLY A 322 -22.29 -6.98 16.59
C GLY A 322 -22.17 -7.22 15.08
N SER A 323 -22.58 -6.24 14.30
CA SER A 323 -22.48 -6.24 12.83
C SER A 323 -21.14 -5.69 12.36
N MET A 324 -20.72 -6.08 11.17
CA MET A 324 -19.57 -5.54 10.45
C MET A 324 -19.97 -5.12 9.04
N PHE A 325 -19.35 -4.05 8.56
CA PHE A 325 -19.49 -3.57 7.19
C PHE A 325 -18.15 -3.15 6.62
N VAL A 326 -17.84 -3.62 5.41
CA VAL A 326 -16.60 -3.29 4.69
C VAL A 326 -16.94 -2.74 3.33
N PHE A 327 -16.42 -1.56 2.99
CA PHE A 327 -16.81 -0.84 1.77
C PHE A 327 -15.72 0.15 1.32
N THR A 328 -15.67 0.47 0.02
CA THR A 328 -14.79 1.54 -0.48
C THR A 328 -15.30 2.91 -0.07
N GLN A 329 -14.42 3.91 0.00
CA GLN A 329 -14.84 5.29 0.23
C GLN A 329 -15.80 5.74 -0.89
N GLY A 330 -16.95 6.30 -0.50
CA GLY A 330 -17.90 6.89 -1.42
C GLY A 330 -17.35 8.11 -2.15
N GLY A 331 -17.97 8.46 -3.28
CA GLY A 331 -17.67 9.69 -4.01
C GLY A 331 -17.96 10.95 -3.18
N LEU A 332 -17.84 12.11 -3.82
CA LEU A 332 -17.98 13.41 -3.16
C LEU A 332 -19.35 13.53 -2.46
N GLY A 333 -19.35 13.71 -1.14
CA GLY A 333 -20.59 13.80 -0.34
C GLY A 333 -21.17 12.46 0.11
N ALA A 334 -20.62 11.32 -0.30
CA ALA A 334 -21.11 9.99 0.04
C ALA A 334 -20.17 9.29 1.04
N ILE A 335 -20.76 8.67 2.06
CA ILE A 335 -20.01 7.85 3.03
C ILE A 335 -19.59 6.54 2.38
N VAL A 336 -20.56 5.84 1.79
CA VAL A 336 -20.41 4.46 1.30
C VAL A 336 -20.24 4.45 -0.21
N GLY A 337 -19.16 3.83 -0.68
CA GLY A 337 -18.95 3.47 -2.08
C GLY A 337 -19.47 2.07 -2.37
N GLU A 338 -18.59 1.21 -2.85
CA GLU A 338 -18.88 -0.20 -3.14
C GLU A 338 -18.87 -1.03 -1.85
N GLU A 339 -19.92 -1.80 -1.61
CA GLU A 339 -19.99 -2.79 -0.53
C GLU A 339 -19.11 -4.00 -0.87
N TRP A 340 -18.11 -4.29 -0.04
CA TRP A 340 -17.29 -5.50 -0.14
C TRP A 340 -17.92 -6.63 0.67
N PHE A 341 -18.11 -6.39 1.97
CA PHE A 341 -18.59 -7.39 2.92
C PHE A 341 -19.64 -6.80 3.85
N ARG A 342 -20.58 -7.66 4.22
CA ARG A 342 -21.57 -7.41 5.26
C ARG A 342 -21.64 -8.61 6.18
N ALA A 343 -21.68 -8.34 7.48
CA ALA A 343 -22.01 -9.35 8.46
C ALA A 343 -22.98 -8.84 9.53
N GLU A 344 -23.96 -9.67 9.87
CA GLU A 344 -25.00 -9.39 10.84
C GLU A 344 -25.55 -10.72 11.39
N ASN A 345 -25.90 -10.77 12.67
CA ASN A 345 -26.53 -11.94 13.30
C ASN A 345 -25.74 -13.26 13.11
N GLY A 346 -24.40 -13.17 13.14
CA GLY A 346 -23.50 -14.32 12.98
C GLY A 346 -23.43 -14.89 11.55
N SER A 347 -23.98 -14.19 10.56
CA SER A 347 -23.87 -14.53 9.13
C SER A 347 -23.05 -13.48 8.41
N ALA A 348 -22.27 -13.90 7.41
CA ALA A 348 -21.47 -13.02 6.56
C ALA A 348 -21.75 -13.30 5.09
N GLN A 349 -21.68 -12.26 4.26
CA GLN A 349 -21.75 -12.38 2.82
C GLN A 349 -20.99 -11.23 2.14
N GLY A 350 -20.60 -11.46 0.89
CA GLY A 350 -19.95 -10.46 0.06
C GLY A 350 -18.63 -10.96 -0.50
N SER A 351 -18.25 -10.37 -1.62
CA SER A 351 -16.99 -10.62 -2.31
C SER A 351 -16.58 -9.36 -3.06
N HIS A 352 -15.28 -9.13 -3.16
CA HIS A 352 -14.75 -8.04 -3.98
C HIS A 352 -13.49 -8.50 -4.72
N THR A 353 -13.27 -7.98 -5.93
CA THR A 353 -12.13 -8.32 -6.78
C THR A 353 -11.17 -7.16 -6.81
N ILE A 354 -9.95 -7.40 -6.31
CA ILE A 354 -8.89 -6.41 -6.22
C ILE A 354 -7.97 -6.61 -7.44
N PRO A 355 -7.66 -5.54 -8.20
CA PRO A 355 -6.79 -5.66 -9.36
C PRO A 355 -5.42 -6.27 -9.04
N ALA A 356 -4.80 -6.88 -10.05
CA ALA A 356 -3.43 -7.36 -9.95
C ALA A 356 -2.44 -6.24 -9.59
N ASN A 357 -1.43 -6.54 -8.77
CA ASN A 357 -0.38 -5.59 -8.40
C ASN A 357 -0.92 -4.25 -7.82
N SER A 358 -1.98 -4.33 -7.03
CA SER A 358 -2.61 -3.20 -6.37
C SER A 358 -2.52 -3.30 -4.86
N HIS A 359 -2.63 -2.15 -4.21
CA HIS A 359 -2.85 -2.03 -2.79
C HIS A 359 -3.92 -0.96 -2.53
N VAL A 360 -4.95 -1.26 -1.74
CA VAL A 360 -6.11 -0.37 -1.53
C VAL A 360 -6.60 -0.41 -0.08
N HIS A 361 -7.21 0.68 0.39
CA HIS A 361 -7.75 0.78 1.75
C HIS A 361 -9.28 0.93 1.76
N PRO A 362 -10.05 -0.12 2.10
CA PRO A 362 -11.47 0.01 2.36
C PRO A 362 -11.73 0.55 3.77
N ASN A 363 -12.95 0.98 4.01
CA ASN A 363 -13.46 1.27 5.34
C ASN A 363 -13.93 -0.03 6.01
N TRP A 364 -13.52 -0.28 7.26
CA TRP A 364 -14.04 -1.36 8.10
C TRP A 364 -14.81 -0.75 9.27
N VAL A 365 -16.07 -1.12 9.46
CA VAL A 365 -16.91 -0.56 10.53
C VAL A 365 -17.54 -1.68 11.35
N PHE A 366 -17.56 -1.51 12.67
CA PHE A 366 -18.12 -2.45 13.65
C PHE A 366 -19.14 -1.76 14.55
N SER A 367 -20.26 -2.44 14.83
CA SER A 367 -21.39 -1.85 15.55
C SER A 367 -21.33 -1.97 17.08
N ALA A 368 -20.42 -2.78 17.63
CA ALA A 368 -20.36 -3.08 19.06
C ALA A 368 -18.93 -3.40 19.51
N PRO A 369 -18.59 -3.19 20.79
CA PRO A 369 -17.30 -3.61 21.33
C PRO A 369 -17.27 -5.13 21.60
N GLY A 370 -16.07 -5.69 21.50
CA GLY A 370 -15.71 -7.08 21.81
C GLY A 370 -14.85 -7.71 20.71
N THR A 371 -14.57 -9.00 20.85
CA THR A 371 -13.71 -9.75 19.92
C THR A 371 -14.50 -10.20 18.69
N TYR A 372 -13.94 -9.98 17.51
CA TYR A 372 -14.47 -10.44 16.23
C TYR A 372 -13.46 -11.34 15.51
N HIS A 373 -13.95 -12.40 14.88
CA HIS A 373 -13.18 -13.27 13.98
C HIS A 373 -13.82 -13.23 12.59
N VAL A 374 -13.06 -12.79 11.60
CA VAL A 374 -13.53 -12.62 10.22
C VAL A 374 -12.71 -13.51 9.30
N GLY A 375 -13.32 -14.57 8.80
CA GLY A 375 -12.68 -15.51 7.87
C GLY A 375 -12.84 -15.02 6.44
N ILE A 376 -11.73 -14.84 5.72
CA ILE A 376 -11.73 -14.33 4.34
C ILE A 376 -10.97 -15.32 3.46
N ARG A 377 -11.58 -15.70 2.34
CA ARG A 377 -10.98 -16.50 1.29
C ARG A 377 -10.40 -15.58 0.22
N HIS A 378 -9.16 -15.83 -0.16
CA HIS A 378 -8.55 -15.25 -1.36
C HIS A 378 -8.58 -16.30 -2.47
N THR A 379 -8.96 -15.90 -3.68
CA THR A 379 -8.84 -16.72 -4.89
C THR A 379 -8.13 -15.94 -5.99
N ALA A 380 -7.30 -16.64 -6.75
CA ALA A 380 -6.59 -16.08 -7.91
C ALA A 380 -6.44 -17.16 -8.99
N THR A 381 -6.23 -16.72 -10.23
CA THR A 381 -5.93 -17.64 -11.34
C THR A 381 -4.42 -17.82 -11.46
N ALA A 382 -3.91 -19.05 -11.36
CA ALA A 382 -2.52 -19.38 -11.62
C ALA A 382 -2.17 -19.18 -13.11
N LYS A 383 -0.89 -18.96 -13.42
CA LYS A 383 -0.39 -18.83 -14.80
C LYS A 383 -0.62 -20.06 -15.69
N ASP A 384 -0.85 -21.23 -15.10
CA ASP A 384 -1.23 -22.45 -15.82
C ASP A 384 -2.75 -22.60 -16.01
N GLY A 385 -3.54 -21.61 -15.57
CA GLY A 385 -4.99 -21.55 -15.64
C GLY A 385 -5.72 -22.22 -14.47
N GLY A 386 -5.00 -22.79 -13.50
CA GLY A 386 -5.61 -23.37 -12.29
C GLY A 386 -6.14 -22.29 -11.33
N GLU A 387 -7.15 -22.63 -10.52
CA GLU A 387 -7.57 -21.78 -9.40
C GLU A 387 -6.65 -22.05 -8.19
N LEU A 388 -6.13 -20.98 -7.60
CA LEU A 388 -5.48 -21.01 -6.29
C LEU A 388 -6.44 -20.42 -5.27
N SER A 389 -6.50 -21.03 -4.08
CA SER A 389 -7.32 -20.55 -2.99
C SER A 389 -6.59 -20.67 -1.66
N GLY A 390 -6.93 -19.78 -0.73
CA GLY A 390 -6.47 -19.78 0.65
C GLY A 390 -7.46 -19.07 1.54
N VAL A 391 -7.56 -19.47 2.81
CA VAL A 391 -8.42 -18.82 3.80
C VAL A 391 -7.58 -18.47 5.02
N ALA A 392 -7.78 -17.27 5.55
CA ALA A 392 -7.29 -16.92 6.88
C ALA A 392 -8.36 -16.14 7.65
N THR A 393 -8.17 -16.07 8.96
CA THR A 393 -9.06 -15.36 9.87
C THR A 393 -8.35 -14.14 10.44
N LEU A 394 -8.92 -12.97 10.25
CA LEU A 394 -8.51 -11.74 10.92
C LEU A 394 -9.19 -11.66 12.29
N THR A 395 -8.44 -11.22 13.30
CA THR A 395 -8.96 -11.01 14.66
C THR A 395 -8.98 -9.53 15.00
N PHE A 396 -10.14 -9.02 15.39
CA PHE A 396 -10.31 -7.63 15.82
C PHE A 396 -10.74 -7.57 17.29
N GLU A 397 -10.11 -6.71 18.07
CA GLU A 397 -10.53 -6.40 19.45
C GLU A 397 -11.15 -5.00 19.47
N VAL A 398 -12.47 -4.94 19.28
CA VAL A 398 -13.21 -3.69 19.11
C VAL A 398 -13.53 -3.06 20.46
N GLY A 399 -13.20 -1.78 20.63
CA GLY A 399 -13.26 -1.09 21.92
C GLY A 399 -12.18 -1.54 22.91
N GLY A 400 -11.16 -2.27 22.44
CA GLY A 400 -10.06 -2.78 23.25
C GLY A 400 -8.70 -2.52 22.60
N VAL A 401 -7.72 -3.34 22.99
CA VAL A 401 -6.32 -3.25 22.56
C VAL A 401 -5.86 -4.62 22.06
N GLY A 402 -5.03 -4.62 21.04
CA GLY A 402 -4.41 -5.79 20.44
C GLY A 402 -2.89 -5.61 20.39
N ASN A 403 -2.26 -6.15 19.33
CA ASN A 403 -0.84 -5.95 19.02
C ASN A 403 -0.62 -5.17 17.71
N ALA A 404 -1.71 -4.86 17.01
CA ALA A 404 -1.77 -4.05 15.81
C ALA A 404 -2.82 -2.94 16.04
N ASP A 405 -2.47 -1.97 16.88
CA ASP A 405 -3.40 -0.91 17.32
C ASP A 405 -3.14 0.43 16.59
N ASP A 406 -2.01 0.53 15.91
CA ASP A 406 -1.52 1.70 15.21
C ASP A 406 -0.48 1.27 14.18
N GLY A 407 -0.43 1.98 13.04
CA GLY A 407 0.45 1.66 11.91
C GLY A 407 -0.32 1.20 10.66
N HIS A 408 0.42 0.93 9.58
CA HIS A 408 -0.12 0.47 8.31
C HIS A 408 0.04 -1.06 8.18
N PHE A 409 -0.99 -1.69 7.63
CA PHE A 409 -1.09 -3.12 7.48
C PHE A 409 -1.85 -3.46 6.21
N ASP A 410 -1.36 -4.45 5.47
CA ASP A 410 -2.10 -4.96 4.32
C ASP A 410 -2.36 -6.43 4.46
N PHE A 411 -3.63 -6.81 4.41
CA PHE A 411 -3.96 -8.21 4.24
C PHE A 411 -3.79 -8.58 2.76
N GLY A 412 -3.07 -9.65 2.47
CA GLY A 412 -2.72 -10.08 1.12
C GLY A 412 -2.48 -11.58 1.07
N SER A 413 -1.82 -12.06 0.02
CA SER A 413 -1.51 -13.49 -0.15
C SER A 413 -0.10 -13.72 -0.66
N VAL A 414 0.52 -14.80 -0.18
CA VAL A 414 1.70 -15.39 -0.81
C VAL A 414 1.32 -16.68 -1.53
N TYR A 415 2.10 -17.05 -2.54
CA TYR A 415 1.96 -18.33 -3.23
C TYR A 415 2.50 -19.43 -2.32
N ASP A 416 1.72 -20.49 -2.16
CA ASP A 416 2.09 -21.66 -1.37
C ASP A 416 2.19 -22.88 -2.29
N ALA A 417 3.41 -23.30 -2.59
CA ALA A 417 3.68 -24.41 -3.50
C ALA A 417 3.30 -25.76 -2.88
N GLU A 418 3.43 -25.87 -1.56
CA GLU A 418 3.01 -27.03 -0.78
C GLU A 418 1.48 -27.08 -0.68
N GLY A 419 0.86 -25.93 -0.45
CA GLY A 419 -0.58 -25.69 -0.40
C GLY A 419 -1.34 -26.46 0.69
N ASP A 420 -2.65 -26.29 0.73
CA ASP A 420 -3.48 -26.90 1.78
C ASP A 420 -3.76 -28.38 1.47
N CYS A 421 -3.32 -29.25 2.36
CA CYS A 421 -3.45 -30.69 2.27
C CYS A 421 -4.87 -31.17 2.62
N GLY A 422 -5.93 -30.47 2.20
CA GLY A 422 -7.31 -30.94 2.30
C GLY A 422 -7.71 -31.49 3.68
N GLU A 423 -7.12 -30.98 4.76
CA GLU A 423 -7.59 -31.29 6.09
C GLU A 423 -8.83 -30.41 6.30
N THR A 424 -10.00 -31.04 6.38
CA THR A 424 -11.22 -30.34 6.78
C THR A 424 -10.96 -29.67 8.13
N HIS A 425 -10.71 -28.36 8.13
CA HIS A 425 -10.77 -27.53 9.32
C HIS A 425 -12.22 -27.58 9.82
N LYS A 426 -12.52 -28.60 10.64
CA LYS A 426 -13.69 -28.56 11.50
C LYS A 426 -13.45 -27.40 12.45
N ALA A 427 -14.22 -26.34 12.25
CA ALA A 427 -14.51 -25.35 13.27
C ALA A 427 -14.57 -26.06 14.63
N GLY A 428 -13.71 -25.63 15.55
CA GLY A 428 -13.67 -26.14 16.92
C GLY A 428 -15.01 -25.87 17.59
N SER A 429 -15.93 -26.82 17.46
CA SER A 429 -17.16 -26.86 18.24
C SER A 429 -16.76 -27.20 19.68
N THR A 430 -16.54 -26.19 20.49
CA THR A 430 -16.57 -26.35 21.94
C THR A 430 -18.03 -26.59 22.33
N GLY A 431 -18.35 -27.86 22.51
CA GLY A 431 -19.67 -28.33 22.91
C GLY A 431 -20.11 -27.72 24.24
N GLY A 432 -21.37 -27.27 24.26
CA GLY A 432 -22.07 -26.95 25.50
C GLY A 432 -22.41 -28.21 26.29
N ALA A 433 -22.23 -28.13 27.61
CA ALA A 433 -22.97 -28.92 28.58
C ALA A 433 -23.35 -27.99 29.74
N GLY A 434 -24.67 -27.82 29.94
CA GLY A 434 -25.23 -26.98 30.99
C GLY A 434 -25.27 -27.63 32.37
N SER A 435 -25.10 -26.76 33.37
CA SER A 435 -25.64 -26.74 34.74
C SER A 435 -25.47 -27.93 35.69
N ALA A 436 -24.75 -27.68 36.79
CA ALA A 436 -25.37 -27.60 38.12
C ALA A 436 -24.46 -26.88 39.14
N SER A 437 -25.13 -26.09 39.99
CA SER A 437 -24.71 -25.29 41.13
C SER A 437 -23.86 -26.01 42.20
N GLY A 438 -22.96 -25.27 42.85
CA GLY A 438 -22.41 -25.62 44.16
C GLY A 438 -21.36 -24.62 44.66
N GLU A 439 -21.74 -23.74 45.58
CA GLU A 439 -20.84 -22.92 46.41
C GLU A 439 -19.82 -23.78 47.18
N GLY A 440 -18.59 -23.28 47.33
CA GLY A 440 -17.58 -23.86 48.20
C GLY A 440 -16.23 -23.15 48.07
N THR A 441 -15.92 -22.34 49.07
CA THR A 441 -14.67 -21.60 49.25
C THR A 441 -13.48 -22.51 49.61
N ALA A 442 -12.29 -21.97 49.30
CA ALA A 442 -11.02 -22.08 50.03
C ALA A 442 -9.92 -23.06 49.54
N GLU A 443 -8.73 -22.44 49.50
CA GLU A 443 -7.38 -22.94 49.80
C GLU A 443 -6.54 -23.66 48.75
N THR A 444 -5.65 -22.85 48.17
CA THR A 444 -4.21 -23.04 47.99
C THR A 444 -3.58 -24.23 48.75
N ALA A 445 -3.13 -25.24 48.00
CA ALA A 445 -1.95 -26.04 48.34
C ALA A 445 -1.44 -26.76 47.08
N SER A 446 -0.28 -26.36 46.56
CA SER A 446 0.45 -27.12 45.55
C SER A 446 1.79 -27.54 46.12
N THR A 447 1.93 -28.83 46.40
CA THR A 447 3.20 -29.52 46.60
C THR A 447 3.32 -30.66 45.59
N THR A 448 4.19 -30.42 44.62
CA THR A 448 5.11 -31.30 43.90
C THR A 448 5.01 -32.81 44.13
N ALA A 449 4.78 -33.57 43.05
CA ALA A 449 5.50 -34.81 42.76
C ALA A 449 5.42 -35.20 41.26
N THR A 450 6.44 -34.75 40.53
CA THR A 450 7.29 -35.56 39.63
C THR A 450 6.67 -36.76 38.91
N ARG A 451 6.60 -36.66 37.57
CA ARG A 451 6.94 -37.79 36.70
C ARG A 451 7.88 -37.34 35.57
N THR A 452 9.05 -37.96 35.59
CA THR A 452 10.23 -37.82 34.73
C THR A 452 10.10 -38.57 33.41
N GLY A 453 10.72 -38.00 32.37
CA GLY A 453 11.17 -38.67 31.15
C GLY A 453 10.78 -37.90 29.88
N ALA A 454 11.66 -37.35 29.06
CA ALA A 454 13.11 -37.25 29.06
C ALA A 454 13.49 -36.03 28.19
N LEU A 455 14.22 -35.07 28.74
CA LEU A 455 14.95 -34.06 27.97
C LEU A 455 16.43 -34.24 28.32
N ALA A 456 17.27 -34.40 27.30
CA ALA A 456 18.70 -34.34 27.45
C ALA A 456 19.12 -32.87 27.43
N GLU A 457 19.79 -32.47 28.50
CA GLU A 457 20.52 -31.22 28.71
C GLU A 457 21.60 -30.97 27.65
N THR A 458 21.66 -29.69 27.29
CA THR A 458 22.84 -28.82 27.17
C THR A 458 24.24 -29.40 27.37
N GLY A 459 25.13 -29.12 26.41
CA GLY A 459 26.57 -29.24 26.60
C GLY A 459 27.43 -28.72 25.44
N THR A 460 27.66 -27.41 25.46
CA THR A 460 29.01 -26.78 25.40
C THR A 460 29.87 -26.91 24.13
N THR A 461 30.02 -25.74 23.47
CA THR A 461 31.32 -25.10 23.15
C THR A 461 32.51 -26.01 22.89
N VAL A 462 32.89 -26.11 21.61
CA VAL A 462 34.27 -26.39 21.21
C VAL A 462 34.71 -25.32 20.20
N MET A 463 35.04 -24.15 20.72
CA MET A 463 36.09 -23.30 20.16
C MET A 463 37.42 -23.89 20.65
N THR A 464 38.22 -24.44 19.75
CA THR A 464 39.69 -24.48 19.91
C THR A 464 40.35 -23.94 18.65
N LEU A 465 40.75 -22.67 18.78
CA LEU A 465 41.69 -21.90 17.95
C LEU A 465 43.06 -22.64 17.82
N PRO A 466 43.91 -22.24 16.85
CA PRO A 466 44.89 -21.22 17.20
C PRO A 466 45.08 -20.11 16.15
N ILE A 467 44.85 -18.88 16.59
CA ILE A 467 45.81 -17.76 16.59
C ILE A 467 46.79 -17.70 15.39
N ALA A 468 46.46 -16.82 14.44
CA ALA A 468 47.35 -15.91 13.69
C ALA A 468 46.42 -15.23 12.64
N VAL A 469 46.14 -13.93 12.56
CA VAL A 469 46.87 -12.71 12.88
C VAL A 469 45.80 -11.62 13.15
N LEU A 470 45.65 -11.19 14.40
CA LEU A 470 45.01 -9.92 14.74
C LEU A 470 46.15 -8.99 15.18
N GLY A 471 46.76 -8.35 14.19
CA GLY A 471 47.93 -7.51 14.37
C GLY A 471 48.29 -6.64 13.16
N LEU A 472 47.41 -6.49 12.16
CA LEU A 472 47.72 -5.73 10.94
C LEU A 472 46.59 -4.86 10.37
N GLY A 473 45.46 -4.71 11.07
CA GLY A 473 44.37 -3.80 10.65
C GLY A 473 44.40 -2.43 11.35
N ILE A 474 44.81 -2.38 12.62
CA ILE A 474 44.85 -1.15 13.44
C ILE A 474 46.19 -0.38 13.26
N LEU A 475 47.08 -0.84 12.37
CA LEU A 475 48.27 -0.10 11.94
C LEU A 475 48.17 0.48 10.52
N VAL A 476 47.09 0.20 9.77
CA VAL A 476 46.92 0.72 8.40
C VAL A 476 45.99 1.94 8.34
N PHE A 477 45.14 2.17 9.34
CA PHE A 477 44.36 3.43 9.44
C PHE A 477 45.03 4.51 10.32
N GLY A 478 45.96 4.13 11.21
CA GLY A 478 46.74 5.06 12.04
C GLY A 478 47.96 5.68 11.33
N GLY A 479 48.41 5.11 10.22
CA GLY A 479 49.53 5.65 9.41
C GLY A 479 49.10 6.66 8.33
N GLY A 480 47.85 6.58 7.85
CA GLY A 480 47.32 7.46 6.80
C GLY A 480 47.05 8.89 7.28
N MET A 481 46.64 9.07 8.54
CA MET A 481 46.37 10.39 9.11
C MET A 481 47.63 11.20 9.47
N LEU A 482 48.80 10.55 9.64
CA LEU A 482 50.07 11.24 9.90
C LEU A 482 50.83 11.65 8.62
N CYS A 483 50.51 11.05 7.46
CA CYS A 483 51.03 11.47 6.17
C CYS A 483 50.23 12.59 5.49
N LEU A 484 48.95 12.78 5.86
CA LEU A 484 48.13 13.90 5.39
C LEU A 484 48.48 15.23 6.09
N ASP A 485 48.84 15.21 7.38
CA ASP A 485 49.24 16.44 8.10
C ASP A 485 50.63 16.97 7.65
N THR A 486 51.54 16.09 7.23
CA THR A 486 52.85 16.51 6.70
C THR A 486 52.83 16.98 5.24
N ALA A 487 51.91 16.46 4.42
CA ALA A 487 51.72 16.88 3.03
C ALA A 487 50.93 18.20 2.91
N LEU A 488 49.95 18.46 3.79
CA LEU A 488 49.27 19.76 3.87
C LEU A 488 50.18 20.87 4.41
N ARG A 489 50.99 20.58 5.45
CA ARG A 489 51.96 21.56 6.00
C ARG A 489 53.05 21.96 5.00
N ARG A 490 53.51 21.04 4.13
CA ARG A 490 54.48 21.39 3.06
C ARG A 490 53.87 22.18 1.91
N ARG A 491 52.57 22.01 1.62
CA ARG A 491 51.87 22.82 0.59
C ARG A 491 51.46 24.21 1.11
N LEU A 492 51.19 24.36 2.40
CA LEU A 492 50.89 25.66 3.03
C LEU A 492 52.14 26.53 3.26
N LEU A 493 53.31 25.93 3.52
CA LEU A 493 54.58 26.66 3.67
C LEU A 493 55.29 27.01 2.35
N ALA A 494 54.88 26.39 1.22
CA ALA A 494 55.33 26.78 -0.12
C ALA A 494 54.49 27.91 -0.74
N ALA A 495 53.32 28.24 -0.17
CA ALA A 495 52.44 29.31 -0.62
C ALA A 495 52.75 30.68 0.04
N PHE A 496 53.55 30.70 1.11
CA PHE A 496 54.03 31.92 1.78
C PHE A 496 55.56 31.84 1.91
N GLY A 497 56.26 32.25 0.85
CA GLY A 497 57.72 32.24 0.82
C GLY A 497 58.32 33.08 1.94
N VAL A 498 58.99 32.44 2.90
CA VAL A 498 59.94 33.07 3.82
C VAL A 498 61.08 32.08 4.07
N GLU A 499 62.26 32.41 3.55
CA GLU A 499 63.55 31.81 3.94
C GLU A 499 63.85 32.14 5.40
N GLN A 500 64.17 31.13 6.21
CA GLN A 500 65.49 30.92 6.83
C GLN A 500 65.53 29.64 7.66
#